data_AF-A0A3R6IHE2-F1
#
_entry.id   AF-A0A3R6IHE2-F1
#
_cell.length_a   1.000
_cell.length_b   1.000
_cell.length_c   1.000
_cell.angle_alpha   90.00
_cell.angle_beta   90.00
_cell.angle_gamma   90.00
#
_symmetry.space_group_name_H-M   'P 1'
#
loop_
_entity.id
_entity.type
_entity.pdbx_description
1 polymer ?
#
loop_
_entity_poly.entity_id
_entity_poly.type
_entity_poly.pdbx_seq_one_letter_code
_entity_poly.pdbx_strand_id
1 'polypeptide(L)'
;MFFCISCDNEEITYADCKIVFEGDTTTFKNIGEKRTFTISALKQKYADGIATDQWVPVSESGISATIKSDEFKLTTSSAALFDISVEENQADTLVQASLLVSVLDGAVTKTEEIALKQSASEISYIYKIESEQNPFIIPKEGGEFFIPFTCQCKRTVNGKEKDWEYSDMKRLRYVAYVNSGFVRDAKGEQVRSHRFEAKSTDKRGHYNLHIIAAGPFYLGKNTNFEMYYTIRNQIFEGKEEIYLYQTFSQEQDPTIEASFPLPVSNSGPLNI
;
A
#
# COMPACT_ATOMS: atom_id res chain seq x y z
N MET A 1 -22.26 -80.97 36.76
CA MET A 1 -22.74 -79.58 36.67
C MET A 1 -21.64 -78.80 35.98
N PHE A 2 -21.79 -78.55 34.67
CA PHE A 2 -20.86 -77.73 33.90
C PHE A 2 -21.18 -76.26 34.21
N PHE A 3 -20.27 -75.55 34.85
CA PHE A 3 -20.32 -74.09 34.91
C PHE A 3 -19.76 -73.56 33.59
N CYS A 4 -20.63 -72.99 32.76
CA CYS A 4 -20.21 -72.14 31.65
C CYS A 4 -19.73 -70.82 32.26
N ILE A 5 -18.42 -70.58 32.24
CA ILE A 5 -17.87 -69.24 32.44
C ILE A 5 -18.18 -68.48 31.14
N SER A 6 -19.13 -67.56 31.22
CA SER A 6 -19.37 -66.56 30.19
C SER A 6 -18.09 -65.75 30.02
N CYS A 7 -17.48 -65.78 28.84
CA CYS A 7 -16.48 -64.78 28.48
C CYS A 7 -17.21 -63.43 28.44
N ASP A 8 -16.93 -62.55 29.40
CA ASP A 8 -17.29 -61.14 29.26
C ASP A 8 -16.51 -60.59 28.06
N ASN A 9 -17.22 -60.34 26.95
CA ASN A 9 -16.64 -59.70 25.78
C ASN A 9 -16.49 -58.21 26.09
N GLU A 10 -15.25 -57.79 26.29
CA GLU A 10 -14.85 -56.38 26.43
C GLU A 10 -15.44 -55.54 25.28
N GLU A 11 -16.18 -54.47 25.63
CA GLU A 11 -16.77 -53.57 24.65
C GLU A 11 -15.70 -52.58 24.16
N ILE A 12 -15.38 -52.64 22.86
CA ILE A 12 -14.39 -51.74 22.24
C ILE A 12 -15.07 -50.58 21.53
N THR A 13 -14.74 -49.36 21.92
CA THR A 13 -15.24 -48.12 21.31
C THR A 13 -14.11 -47.14 20.96
N TYR A 14 -14.44 -46.08 20.23
CA TYR A 14 -13.52 -45.00 19.85
C TYR A 14 -14.25 -43.65 20.00
N ALA A 15 -13.62 -42.68 20.65
CA ALA A 15 -14.25 -41.38 20.94
C ALA A 15 -13.33 -40.19 20.62
N ASP A 16 -12.10 -40.19 21.15
CA ASP A 16 -11.17 -39.08 20.93
C ASP A 16 -10.43 -39.17 19.60
N CYS A 17 -10.14 -38.00 19.03
CA CYS A 17 -9.40 -37.86 17.78
C CYS A 17 -8.31 -36.79 17.88
N LYS A 18 -7.12 -37.11 17.38
CA LYS A 18 -6.00 -36.17 17.24
C LYS A 18 -5.70 -36.00 15.75
N ILE A 19 -5.82 -34.78 15.25
CA ILE A 19 -5.43 -34.42 13.89
C ILE A 19 -3.96 -33.97 13.92
N VAL A 20 -3.19 -34.39 12.94
CA VAL A 20 -1.76 -34.08 12.81
C VAL A 20 -1.53 -33.53 11.41
N PHE A 21 -0.82 -32.41 11.37
CA PHE A 21 -0.45 -31.71 10.14
C PHE A 21 1.05 -31.87 9.91
N GLU A 22 1.44 -32.30 8.71
CA GLU A 22 2.84 -32.23 8.29
C GLU A 22 2.97 -31.23 7.14
N GLY A 23 3.75 -30.17 7.38
CA GLY A 23 3.86 -29.00 6.50
C GLY A 23 3.31 -27.72 7.16
N ASP A 24 3.80 -26.57 6.72
CA ASP A 24 3.30 -25.26 7.18
C ASP A 24 2.17 -24.75 6.28
N THR A 25 0.99 -24.63 6.85
CA THR A 25 -0.23 -24.15 6.19
C THR A 25 -0.64 -22.75 6.65
N THR A 26 0.09 -22.09 7.53
CA THR A 26 -0.47 -20.94 8.28
C THR A 26 -0.15 -19.58 7.67
N THR A 27 1.05 -19.40 7.12
CA THR A 27 1.53 -18.09 6.65
C THR A 27 2.11 -18.16 5.24
N PHE A 28 1.66 -17.27 4.36
CA PHE A 28 2.05 -17.23 2.95
C PHE A 28 2.67 -15.88 2.60
N LYS A 29 3.65 -15.90 1.68
CA LYS A 29 4.26 -14.66 1.20
C LYS A 29 3.31 -13.89 0.27
N ASN A 30 3.53 -12.58 0.22
CA ASN A 30 2.82 -11.65 -0.66
C ASN A 30 3.02 -11.96 -2.16
N ILE A 31 4.13 -12.61 -2.55
CA ILE A 31 4.45 -12.94 -3.95
C ILE A 31 3.65 -14.10 -4.56
N GLY A 32 2.78 -14.75 -3.77
CA GLY A 32 2.07 -15.96 -4.15
C GLY A 32 2.91 -17.22 -3.92
N GLU A 33 2.29 -18.27 -3.41
CA GLU A 33 2.95 -19.53 -3.08
C GLU A 33 1.99 -20.70 -3.23
N LYS A 34 2.53 -21.86 -3.57
CA LYS A 34 1.85 -23.15 -3.49
C LYS A 34 2.57 -24.02 -2.46
N ARG A 35 1.82 -24.62 -1.55
CA ARG A 35 2.34 -25.52 -0.51
C ARG A 35 1.56 -26.81 -0.48
N THR A 36 2.31 -27.89 -0.34
CA THR A 36 1.76 -29.23 -0.15
C THR A 36 1.87 -29.59 1.33
N PHE A 37 0.83 -30.20 1.87
CA PHE A 37 0.79 -30.68 3.26
C PHE A 37 -0.01 -31.97 3.34
N THR A 38 0.32 -32.77 4.34
CA THR A 38 -0.41 -33.99 4.66
C THR A 38 -1.22 -33.80 5.94
N ILE A 39 -2.39 -34.43 5.97
CA ILE A 39 -3.21 -34.53 7.18
C ILE A 39 -3.29 -36.00 7.55
N SER A 40 -2.92 -36.34 8.77
CA SER A 40 -3.22 -37.64 9.36
C SER A 40 -4.05 -37.48 10.62
N ALA A 41 -4.74 -38.54 11.03
CA ALA A 41 -5.51 -38.53 12.26
C ALA A 41 -5.40 -39.87 13.00
N LEU A 42 -5.43 -39.79 14.32
CA LEU A 42 -5.41 -40.93 15.22
C LEU A 42 -6.66 -40.90 16.09
N LYS A 43 -7.32 -42.04 16.28
CA LYS A 43 -8.44 -42.21 17.20
C LYS A 43 -8.04 -43.05 18.41
N GLN A 44 -8.47 -42.65 19.60
CA GLN A 44 -8.15 -43.35 20.84
C GLN A 44 -9.09 -44.53 21.06
N LYS A 45 -8.53 -45.69 21.39
CA LYS A 45 -9.30 -46.88 21.73
C LYS A 45 -9.76 -46.81 23.18
N TYR A 46 -11.01 -47.20 23.41
CA TYR A 46 -11.64 -47.36 24.71
C TYR A 46 -12.05 -48.82 24.92
N ALA A 47 -11.87 -49.33 26.14
CA ALA A 47 -12.26 -50.66 26.57
C ALA A 47 -13.21 -50.53 27.78
N ASP A 48 -14.43 -51.04 27.65
CA ASP A 48 -15.49 -50.91 28.66
C ASP A 48 -15.69 -49.45 29.13
N GLY A 49 -15.59 -48.51 28.18
CA GLY A 49 -15.72 -47.07 28.42
C GLY A 49 -14.49 -46.40 29.05
N ILE A 50 -13.39 -47.11 29.28
CA ILE A 50 -12.14 -46.57 29.82
C ILE A 50 -11.12 -46.34 28.70
N ALA A 51 -10.55 -45.13 28.66
CA ALA A 51 -9.50 -44.77 27.71
C ALA A 51 -8.27 -45.68 27.86
N THR A 52 -7.78 -46.21 26.74
CA THR A 52 -6.51 -46.96 26.71
C THR A 52 -5.39 -46.08 26.18
N ASP A 53 -4.14 -46.51 26.35
CA ASP A 53 -2.97 -45.84 25.75
C ASP A 53 -2.81 -46.13 24.24
N GLN A 54 -3.75 -46.87 23.63
CA GLN A 54 -3.68 -47.24 22.21
C GLN A 54 -4.37 -46.19 21.33
N TRP A 55 -3.58 -45.64 20.40
CA TRP A 55 -4.04 -44.77 19.33
C TRP A 55 -3.95 -45.52 18.00
N VAL A 56 -5.05 -45.51 17.24
CA VAL A 56 -5.18 -46.23 15.97
C VAL A 56 -5.33 -45.20 14.83
N PRO A 57 -4.67 -45.40 13.67
CA PRO A 57 -4.88 -44.55 12.51
C PRO A 57 -6.34 -44.50 12.07
N VAL A 58 -6.79 -43.30 11.71
CA VAL A 58 -8.04 -43.08 11.01
C VAL A 58 -7.84 -43.37 9.51
N SER A 59 -8.86 -43.93 8.86
CA SER A 59 -8.84 -44.09 7.39
C SER A 59 -8.69 -42.74 6.70
N GLU A 60 -7.77 -42.63 5.74
CA GLU A 60 -7.58 -41.40 4.95
C GLU A 60 -8.85 -40.95 4.22
N SER A 61 -9.71 -41.90 3.82
CA SER A 61 -11.01 -41.61 3.19
C SER A 61 -11.97 -40.83 4.10
N GLY A 62 -11.74 -40.86 5.41
CA GLY A 62 -12.49 -40.11 6.41
C GLY A 62 -11.96 -38.70 6.65
N ILE A 63 -10.85 -38.32 6.01
CA ILE A 63 -10.23 -37.00 6.16
C ILE A 63 -10.66 -36.10 5.00
N SER A 64 -11.11 -34.90 5.33
CA SER A 64 -11.49 -33.90 4.35
C SER A 64 -11.03 -32.51 4.79
N ALA A 65 -10.77 -31.64 3.82
CA ALA A 65 -10.37 -30.27 4.07
C ALA A 65 -11.12 -29.32 3.13
N THR A 66 -11.48 -28.14 3.62
CA THR A 66 -12.16 -27.09 2.84
C THR A 66 -11.65 -25.71 3.23
N ILE A 67 -11.65 -24.78 2.28
CA ILE A 67 -11.34 -23.36 2.52
C ILE A 67 -12.54 -22.53 2.10
N LYS A 68 -12.91 -21.55 2.92
CA LYS A 68 -13.93 -20.53 2.58
C LYS A 68 -13.25 -19.19 2.30
N SER A 69 -12.73 -19.03 1.09
CA SER A 69 -12.07 -17.81 0.60
C SER A 69 -12.02 -17.85 -0.93
N ASP A 70 -12.04 -16.68 -1.56
CA ASP A 70 -11.89 -16.56 -3.01
C ASP A 70 -10.40 -16.49 -3.42
N GLU A 71 -9.53 -16.10 -2.49
CA GLU A 71 -8.10 -15.89 -2.67
C GLU A 71 -7.30 -17.19 -2.50
N PHE A 72 -7.61 -17.96 -1.45
CA PHE A 72 -6.96 -19.24 -1.18
C PHE A 72 -7.68 -20.39 -1.89
N LYS A 73 -6.94 -21.16 -2.67
CA LYS A 73 -7.44 -22.35 -3.36
C LYS A 73 -6.88 -23.61 -2.72
N LEU A 74 -7.77 -24.57 -2.47
CA LEU A 74 -7.42 -25.90 -1.99
C LEU A 74 -7.62 -26.92 -3.12
N THR A 75 -6.63 -27.76 -3.37
CA THR A 75 -6.76 -28.92 -4.26
C THR A 75 -6.31 -30.19 -3.56
N THR A 76 -7.02 -31.29 -3.80
CA THR A 76 -6.72 -32.59 -3.20
C THR A 76 -5.96 -33.45 -4.20
N SER A 77 -4.76 -33.89 -3.82
CA SER A 77 -3.90 -34.76 -4.64
C SER A 77 -4.11 -36.24 -4.31
N SER A 78 -4.44 -36.57 -3.06
CA SER A 78 -4.92 -37.87 -2.60
C SER A 78 -5.74 -37.71 -1.31
N ALA A 79 -6.30 -38.79 -0.75
CA ALA A 79 -7.23 -38.75 0.39
C ALA A 79 -6.69 -38.00 1.64
N ALA A 80 -5.37 -37.89 1.80
CA ALA A 80 -4.71 -37.19 2.91
C ALA A 80 -3.65 -36.17 2.47
N LEU A 81 -3.48 -35.94 1.15
CA LEU A 81 -2.47 -35.04 0.59
C LEU A 81 -3.15 -33.87 -0.11
N PHE A 82 -2.88 -32.66 0.36
CA PHE A 82 -3.53 -31.45 -0.08
C PHE A 82 -2.51 -30.40 -0.51
N ASP A 83 -2.92 -29.58 -1.47
CA ASP A 83 -2.19 -28.40 -1.88
C ASP A 83 -3.05 -27.16 -1.57
N ILE A 84 -2.43 -26.17 -0.91
CA ILE A 84 -2.98 -24.81 -0.82
C ILE A 84 -2.15 -23.91 -1.72
N SER A 85 -2.84 -23.14 -2.55
CA SER A 85 -2.23 -22.11 -3.38
C SER A 85 -2.92 -20.77 -3.17
N VAL A 86 -2.13 -19.71 -3.20
CA VAL A 86 -2.60 -18.33 -3.19
C VAL A 86 -1.78 -17.55 -4.22
N GLU A 87 -2.46 -16.71 -4.99
CA GLU A 87 -1.79 -15.85 -5.99
C GLU A 87 -1.07 -14.68 -5.30
N GLU A 88 -0.31 -13.92 -6.08
CA GLU A 88 0.33 -12.70 -5.59
C GLU A 88 -0.71 -11.71 -5.03
N ASN A 89 -0.54 -11.31 -3.78
CA ASN A 89 -1.30 -10.21 -3.20
C ASN A 89 -0.83 -8.91 -3.83
N GLN A 90 -1.77 -8.14 -4.38
CA GLN A 90 -1.54 -6.83 -5.02
C GLN A 90 -1.98 -5.64 -4.15
N ALA A 91 -2.59 -5.91 -2.99
CA ALA A 91 -3.10 -4.91 -2.06
C ALA A 91 -2.16 -4.69 -0.86
N ASP A 92 -2.14 -3.48 -0.32
CA ASP A 92 -1.43 -3.11 0.91
C ASP A 92 -2.10 -3.63 2.18
N THR A 93 -3.01 -4.60 2.05
CA THR A 93 -3.72 -5.24 3.15
C THR A 93 -3.40 -6.73 3.21
N LEU A 94 -3.28 -7.25 4.43
CA LEU A 94 -3.19 -8.67 4.72
C LEU A 94 -4.46 -9.40 4.23
N VAL A 95 -4.30 -10.59 3.64
CA VAL A 95 -5.42 -11.49 3.33
C VAL A 95 -5.52 -12.55 4.43
N GLN A 96 -6.75 -12.85 4.87
CA GLN A 96 -7.03 -13.86 5.91
C GLN A 96 -8.08 -14.85 5.43
N ALA A 97 -7.90 -16.11 5.78
CA ALA A 97 -8.88 -17.17 5.52
C ALA A 97 -8.79 -18.25 6.60
N SER A 98 -9.68 -19.24 6.51
CA SER A 98 -9.68 -20.41 7.40
C SER A 98 -9.68 -21.71 6.59
N LEU A 99 -8.81 -22.64 6.97
CA LEU A 99 -8.83 -24.03 6.54
C LEU A 99 -9.62 -24.84 7.58
N LEU A 100 -10.71 -25.46 7.16
CA LEU A 100 -11.50 -26.38 7.97
C LEU A 100 -11.12 -27.81 7.62
N VAL A 101 -10.64 -28.56 8.60
CA VAL A 101 -10.29 -29.98 8.46
C VAL A 101 -11.25 -30.81 9.27
N SER A 102 -11.88 -31.79 8.64
CA SER A 102 -12.88 -32.67 9.24
C SER A 102 -12.48 -34.12 9.10
N VAL A 103 -12.60 -34.86 10.21
CA VAL A 103 -12.38 -36.30 10.32
C VAL A 103 -13.72 -36.97 10.61
N LEU A 104 -14.05 -38.00 9.84
CA LEU A 104 -15.21 -38.88 10.03
C LEU A 104 -14.79 -40.34 9.86
N ASP A 105 -14.83 -41.11 10.95
CA ASP A 105 -14.49 -42.55 10.93
C ASP A 105 -15.37 -43.31 11.94
N GLY A 106 -16.47 -43.87 11.42
CA GLY A 106 -17.51 -44.47 12.24
C GLY A 106 -18.22 -43.40 13.09
N ALA A 107 -18.20 -43.58 14.41
CA ALA A 107 -18.77 -42.63 15.37
C ALA A 107 -17.82 -41.47 15.72
N VAL A 108 -16.54 -41.56 15.36
CA VAL A 108 -15.56 -40.52 15.65
C VAL A 108 -15.72 -39.38 14.65
N THR A 109 -16.03 -38.19 15.17
CA THR A 109 -16.09 -36.95 14.39
C THR A 109 -15.26 -35.86 15.05
N LYS A 110 -14.46 -35.14 14.26
CA LYS A 110 -13.71 -33.99 14.75
C LYS A 110 -13.51 -32.97 13.64
N THR A 111 -13.63 -31.69 13.97
CA THR A 111 -13.29 -30.60 13.06
C THR A 111 -12.31 -29.66 13.73
N GLU A 112 -11.25 -29.29 13.02
CA GLU A 112 -10.29 -28.26 13.45
C GLU A 112 -10.26 -27.13 12.41
N GLU A 113 -10.14 -25.90 12.89
CA GLU A 113 -10.03 -24.70 12.07
C GLU A 113 -8.62 -24.10 12.21
N ILE A 114 -7.95 -23.89 11.08
CA ILE A 114 -6.62 -23.29 11.01
C ILE A 114 -6.70 -21.96 10.31
N ALA A 115 -6.19 -20.92 10.96
CA ALA A 115 -6.08 -19.59 10.36
C ALA A 115 -4.98 -19.56 9.31
N LEU A 116 -5.33 -19.05 8.12
CA LEU A 116 -4.43 -18.77 7.01
C LEU A 116 -4.20 -17.27 6.92
N LYS A 117 -2.97 -16.86 6.66
CA LYS A 117 -2.59 -15.46 6.49
C LYS A 117 -1.65 -15.28 5.32
N GLN A 118 -1.92 -14.33 4.45
CA GLN A 118 -0.98 -13.86 3.45
C GLN A 118 -0.57 -12.42 3.75
N SER A 119 0.74 -12.16 3.76
CA SER A 119 1.28 -10.82 3.97
C SER A 119 0.72 -9.80 2.96
N ALA A 120 0.57 -8.55 3.41
CA ALA A 120 0.29 -7.41 2.53
C ALA A 120 1.39 -7.22 1.48
N SER A 121 1.06 -6.61 0.35
CA SER A 121 2.06 -6.22 -0.64
C SER A 121 3.02 -5.16 -0.10
N GLU A 122 4.27 -5.23 -0.52
CA GLU A 122 5.21 -4.12 -0.40
C GLU A 122 5.02 -3.19 -1.59
N ILE A 123 4.48 -1.98 -1.36
CA ILE A 123 4.16 -1.02 -2.41
C ILE A 123 5.02 0.24 -2.26
N SER A 124 5.72 0.62 -3.32
CA SER A 124 6.42 1.90 -3.42
C SER A 124 6.07 2.62 -4.72
N TYR A 125 6.33 3.93 -4.73
CA TYR A 125 6.03 4.82 -5.84
C TYR A 125 7.24 5.69 -6.13
N ILE A 126 7.58 5.82 -7.41
CA ILE A 126 8.54 6.80 -7.91
C ILE A 126 7.77 7.76 -8.80
N TYR A 127 8.01 9.07 -8.65
CA TYR A 127 7.34 10.09 -9.43
C TYR A 127 8.28 10.75 -10.43
N LYS A 128 7.73 11.12 -11.59
CA LYS A 128 8.37 11.93 -12.62
C LYS A 128 7.45 13.10 -12.91
N ILE A 129 7.92 14.31 -12.64
CA ILE A 129 7.15 15.54 -12.84
C ILE A 129 7.93 16.46 -13.76
N GLU A 130 7.30 16.87 -14.86
CA GLU A 130 7.94 17.68 -15.89
C GLU A 130 7.07 18.92 -16.15
N SER A 131 7.65 20.10 -15.99
CA SER A 131 7.02 21.35 -16.41
C SER A 131 7.42 21.71 -17.84
N GLU A 132 6.48 22.23 -18.61
CA GLU A 132 6.75 22.66 -19.99
C GLU A 132 7.60 23.94 -20.06
N GLN A 133 7.67 24.72 -18.99
CA GLN A 133 8.37 26.01 -18.96
C GLN A 133 9.13 26.19 -17.65
N ASN A 134 10.45 25.98 -17.68
CA ASN A 134 11.33 26.17 -16.52
C ASN A 134 12.72 26.68 -16.93
N PRO A 135 13.13 27.90 -16.55
CA PRO A 135 12.42 28.87 -15.71
C PRO A 135 11.21 29.48 -16.43
N PHE A 136 10.29 30.06 -15.65
CA PHE A 136 9.22 30.92 -16.19
C PHE A 136 9.52 32.39 -15.88
N ILE A 137 9.37 33.25 -16.89
CA ILE A 137 9.61 34.69 -16.75
C ILE A 137 8.26 35.39 -16.56
N ILE A 138 8.08 36.03 -15.40
CA ILE A 138 6.91 36.85 -15.11
C ILE A 138 7.11 38.24 -15.74
N PRO A 139 6.18 38.68 -16.62
CA PRO A 139 6.19 40.02 -17.20
C PRO A 139 6.14 41.13 -16.14
N LYS A 140 6.71 42.29 -16.48
CA LYS A 140 6.71 43.49 -15.61
C LYS A 140 5.31 43.89 -15.13
N GLU A 141 4.30 43.75 -15.98
CA GLU A 141 2.93 44.15 -15.69
C GLU A 141 2.24 43.23 -14.66
N GLY A 142 2.84 42.07 -14.37
CA GLY A 142 2.17 40.99 -13.65
C GLY A 142 1.05 40.37 -14.48
N GLY A 143 0.22 39.57 -13.83
CA GLY A 143 -0.87 38.86 -14.49
C GLY A 143 -1.20 37.53 -13.84
N GLU A 144 -2.10 36.81 -14.50
CA GLU A 144 -2.52 35.45 -14.17
C GLU A 144 -1.93 34.49 -15.21
N PHE A 145 -1.20 33.48 -14.74
CA PHE A 145 -0.49 32.52 -15.60
C PHE A 145 -0.84 31.10 -15.21
N PHE A 146 -0.83 30.22 -16.21
CA PHE A 146 -1.03 28.78 -16.06
C PHE A 146 0.13 28.08 -16.75
N ILE A 147 1.00 27.47 -15.96
CA ILE A 147 2.14 26.71 -16.50
C ILE A 147 1.77 25.23 -16.48
N PRO A 148 1.63 24.58 -17.64
CA PRO A 148 1.37 23.15 -17.68
C PRO A 148 2.54 22.36 -17.11
N PHE A 149 2.20 21.32 -16.36
CA PHE A 149 3.14 20.29 -15.96
C PHE A 149 2.45 18.93 -15.92
N THR A 150 3.24 17.87 -16.10
CA THR A 150 2.76 16.50 -16.06
C THR A 150 3.28 15.78 -14.83
N CYS A 151 2.49 14.83 -14.33
CA CYS A 151 2.87 13.91 -13.27
C CYS A 151 2.65 12.48 -13.75
N GLN A 152 3.74 11.72 -13.79
CA GLN A 152 3.70 10.28 -13.97
C GLN A 152 4.21 9.60 -12.71
N CYS A 153 3.69 8.42 -12.41
CA CYS A 153 4.23 7.57 -11.36
C CYS A 153 4.56 6.19 -11.91
N LYS A 154 5.61 5.60 -11.37
CA LYS A 154 5.95 4.20 -11.51
C LYS A 154 5.64 3.52 -10.19
N ARG A 155 4.72 2.54 -10.21
CA ARG A 155 4.33 1.77 -9.02
C ARG A 155 5.12 0.47 -9.00
N THR A 156 5.74 0.16 -7.88
CA THR A 156 6.39 -1.13 -7.63
C THR A 156 5.58 -1.92 -6.61
N VAL A 157 5.27 -3.18 -6.92
CA VAL A 157 4.53 -4.10 -6.05
C VAL A 157 5.37 -5.35 -5.87
N ASN A 158 5.76 -5.69 -4.64
CA ASN A 158 6.58 -6.85 -4.31
C ASN A 158 7.85 -6.96 -5.17
N GLY A 159 8.52 -5.83 -5.41
CA GLY A 159 9.72 -5.74 -6.24
C GLY A 159 9.48 -5.77 -7.76
N LYS A 160 8.23 -5.92 -8.22
CA LYS A 160 7.86 -5.86 -9.64
C LYS A 160 7.45 -4.44 -10.01
N GLU A 161 8.24 -3.79 -10.85
CA GLU A 161 7.93 -2.47 -11.38
C GLU A 161 6.83 -2.56 -12.44
N LYS A 162 5.88 -1.64 -12.40
CA LYS A 162 4.96 -1.36 -13.49
C LYS A 162 5.52 -0.28 -14.41
N ASP A 163 4.89 -0.07 -15.55
CA ASP A 163 5.22 1.02 -16.45
C ASP A 163 4.85 2.39 -15.85
N TRP A 164 5.40 3.45 -16.46
CA TRP A 164 5.04 4.82 -16.12
C TRP A 164 3.61 5.11 -16.53
N GLU A 165 2.80 5.57 -15.59
CA GLU A 165 1.42 5.97 -15.84
C GLU A 165 1.19 7.39 -15.34
N TYR A 166 0.35 8.14 -16.06
CA TYR A 166 -0.13 9.43 -15.58
C TYR A 166 -0.88 9.25 -14.25
N SER A 167 -0.48 10.01 -13.24
CA SER A 167 -0.91 9.78 -11.86
C SER A 167 -1.45 11.03 -11.18
N ASP A 168 -2.21 10.81 -10.10
CA ASP A 168 -2.57 11.90 -9.21
C ASP A 168 -1.41 12.27 -8.28
N MET A 169 -1.50 13.42 -7.62
CA MET A 169 -0.46 13.94 -6.73
C MET A 169 -0.83 13.83 -5.26
N LYS A 170 -1.82 13.00 -4.90
CA LYS A 170 -2.37 12.93 -3.53
C LYS A 170 -1.34 12.52 -2.47
N ARG A 171 -0.26 11.85 -2.88
CA ARG A 171 0.85 11.41 -2.01
C ARG A 171 2.02 12.39 -1.97
N LEU A 172 1.91 13.52 -2.66
CA LEU A 172 2.96 14.54 -2.77
C LEU A 172 2.57 15.82 -2.02
N ARG A 173 3.57 16.66 -1.76
CA ARG A 173 3.37 18.00 -1.20
C ARG A 173 4.06 19.04 -2.04
N TYR A 174 3.59 20.28 -1.89
CA TYR A 174 4.24 21.43 -2.49
C TYR A 174 4.81 22.38 -1.45
N VAL A 175 5.86 23.07 -1.86
CA VAL A 175 6.36 24.26 -1.18
C VAL A 175 6.49 25.36 -2.21
N ALA A 176 5.85 26.49 -1.93
CA ALA A 176 6.05 27.71 -2.68
C ALA A 176 6.92 28.64 -1.84
N TYR A 177 8.07 28.99 -2.39
CA TYR A 177 8.95 30.00 -1.81
C TYR A 177 8.86 31.26 -2.65
N VAL A 178 8.53 32.36 -1.98
CA VAL A 178 8.45 33.67 -2.61
C VAL A 178 9.33 34.59 -1.79
N ASN A 179 10.48 34.97 -2.34
CA ASN A 179 11.21 36.12 -1.81
C ASN A 179 10.55 37.43 -2.29
N SER A 180 9.24 37.58 -2.06
CA SER A 180 8.56 38.83 -2.38
C SER A 180 8.89 39.83 -1.28
N GLY A 181 9.75 40.81 -1.60
CA GLY A 181 9.63 42.09 -0.93
C GLY A 181 8.19 42.60 -1.06
N PHE A 182 7.68 43.31 -0.05
CA PHE A 182 6.37 43.94 -0.14
C PHE A 182 6.29 44.76 -1.43
N VAL A 183 5.45 44.36 -2.38
CA VAL A 183 5.18 45.16 -3.57
C VAL A 183 4.46 46.40 -3.08
N ARG A 184 5.07 47.57 -3.27
CA ARG A 184 4.45 48.86 -2.96
C ARG A 184 4.03 49.51 -4.28
N ASP A 185 2.83 50.08 -4.31
CA ASP A 185 2.40 50.87 -5.46
C ASP A 185 3.20 52.19 -5.56
N ALA A 186 2.95 52.99 -6.61
CA ALA A 186 3.58 54.30 -6.79
C ALA A 186 3.31 55.31 -5.64
N LYS A 187 2.39 54.98 -4.73
CA LYS A 187 2.01 55.78 -3.54
C LYS A 187 2.58 55.19 -2.25
N GLY A 188 3.30 54.07 -2.30
CA GLY A 188 3.90 53.41 -1.15
C GLY A 188 2.99 52.42 -0.41
N GLU A 189 1.77 52.16 -0.90
CA GLU A 189 0.81 51.23 -0.30
C GLU A 189 1.14 49.78 -0.64
N GLN A 190 1.01 48.88 0.34
CA GLN A 190 1.31 47.45 0.17
C GLN A 190 0.25 46.77 -0.71
N VAL A 191 0.67 46.27 -1.87
CA VAL A 191 -0.14 45.45 -2.78
C VAL A 191 0.09 43.97 -2.46
N ARG A 192 -0.97 43.16 -2.52
CA ARG A 192 -0.95 41.74 -2.09
C ARG A 192 0.10 40.90 -2.83
N SER A 193 0.72 39.98 -2.10
CA SER A 193 1.77 39.06 -2.50
C SER A 193 1.33 38.00 -3.51
N HIS A 194 2.30 37.50 -4.28
CA HIS A 194 2.16 36.42 -5.27
C HIS A 194 1.41 35.21 -4.70
N ARG A 195 0.57 34.58 -5.53
CA ARG A 195 -0.12 33.34 -5.17
C ARG A 195 0.27 32.22 -6.12
N PHE A 196 0.61 31.07 -5.55
CA PHE A 196 0.92 29.84 -6.25
C PHE A 196 -0.07 28.75 -5.83
N GLU A 197 -0.75 28.16 -6.80
CA GLU A 197 -1.69 27.06 -6.60
C GLU A 197 -1.48 26.05 -7.72
N ALA A 198 -1.40 24.75 -7.42
CA ALA A 198 -1.54 23.75 -8.47
C ALA A 198 -3.04 23.43 -8.67
N LYS A 199 -3.49 23.42 -9.93
CA LYS A 199 -4.87 23.12 -10.32
C LYS A 199 -4.90 21.87 -11.20
N SER A 200 -5.85 20.96 -10.93
CA SER A 200 -6.13 19.82 -11.82
C SER A 200 -6.63 20.32 -13.17
N THR A 201 -6.26 19.60 -14.23
CA THR A 201 -7.04 19.59 -15.46
C THR A 201 -8.02 18.42 -15.44
N ASP A 202 -8.88 18.29 -16.45
CA ASP A 202 -9.77 17.13 -16.63
C ASP A 202 -9.00 15.84 -16.99
N LYS A 203 -7.72 15.97 -17.34
CA LYS A 203 -6.88 14.84 -17.76
C LYS A 203 -5.95 14.42 -16.61
N ARG A 204 -6.10 13.17 -16.16
CA ARG A 204 -5.25 12.58 -15.10
C ARG A 204 -3.77 12.78 -15.41
N GLY A 205 -2.99 13.20 -14.42
CA GLY A 205 -1.56 13.46 -14.56
C GLY A 205 -1.20 14.72 -15.32
N HIS A 206 -2.16 15.57 -15.69
CA HIS A 206 -1.92 16.88 -16.28
C HIS A 206 -2.47 17.97 -15.35
N TYR A 207 -1.61 18.95 -15.06
CA TYR A 207 -1.87 20.00 -14.07
C TYR A 207 -1.40 21.34 -14.59
N ASN A 208 -1.95 22.41 -14.02
CA ASN A 208 -1.47 23.76 -14.22
C ASN A 208 -0.96 24.33 -12.90
N LEU A 209 0.24 24.87 -12.91
CA LEU A 209 0.65 25.78 -11.86
C LEU A 209 0.02 27.14 -12.16
N HIS A 210 -0.96 27.50 -11.34
CA HIS A 210 -1.66 28.77 -11.37
C HIS A 210 -0.91 29.81 -10.55
N ILE A 211 -0.51 30.88 -11.23
CA ILE A 211 0.31 31.94 -10.67
C ILE A 211 -0.45 33.25 -10.82
N ILE A 212 -0.67 33.94 -9.71
CA ILE A 212 -1.16 35.31 -9.71
C ILE A 212 -0.01 36.20 -9.24
N ALA A 213 0.48 37.05 -10.14
CA ALA A 213 1.55 37.99 -9.88
C ALA A 213 0.99 39.42 -9.93
N ALA A 214 1.02 40.12 -8.80
CA ALA A 214 0.52 41.49 -8.70
C ALA A 214 1.57 42.49 -9.18
N GLY A 215 1.46 42.97 -10.43
CA GLY A 215 2.29 44.05 -10.96
C GLY A 215 1.62 45.44 -10.85
N PRO A 216 2.24 46.50 -11.40
CA PRO A 216 3.53 46.48 -12.09
C PRO A 216 4.71 46.33 -11.12
N PHE A 217 5.76 45.64 -11.57
CA PHE A 217 7.01 45.46 -10.85
C PHE A 217 8.06 46.49 -11.28
N TYR A 218 8.90 46.89 -10.32
CA TYR A 218 10.00 47.81 -10.53
C TYR A 218 11.24 47.23 -9.85
N LEU A 219 11.82 46.20 -10.46
CA LEU A 219 13.06 45.59 -9.96
C LEU A 219 14.26 46.31 -10.55
N GLY A 220 15.15 46.75 -9.67
CA GLY A 220 16.36 47.42 -10.08
C GLY A 220 17.44 46.51 -10.66
N LYS A 221 18.44 47.11 -11.31
CA LYS A 221 19.62 46.40 -11.80
C LYS A 221 20.36 45.79 -10.60
N ASN A 222 20.64 44.48 -10.62
CA ASN A 222 21.25 43.69 -9.53
C ASN A 222 20.30 43.20 -8.41
N THR A 223 18.99 43.14 -8.68
CA THR A 223 18.02 42.56 -7.72
C THR A 223 17.95 41.04 -7.90
N ASN A 224 18.37 40.26 -6.89
CA ASN A 224 18.23 38.80 -6.86
C ASN A 224 16.83 38.42 -6.35
N PHE A 225 15.85 38.41 -7.25
CA PHE A 225 14.50 37.95 -6.94
C PHE A 225 14.40 36.44 -7.20
N GLU A 226 14.45 35.64 -6.13
CA GLU A 226 14.26 34.19 -6.21
C GLU A 226 12.83 33.81 -5.82
N MET A 227 12.07 33.33 -6.80
CA MET A 227 10.85 32.58 -6.57
C MET A 227 11.06 31.17 -7.06
N TYR A 228 10.61 30.20 -6.28
CA TYR A 228 10.55 28.83 -6.73
C TYR A 228 9.38 28.08 -6.14
N TYR A 229 8.91 27.10 -6.90
CA TYR A 229 7.85 26.18 -6.51
C TYR A 229 8.42 24.78 -6.59
N THR A 230 8.36 24.05 -5.48
CA THR A 230 8.82 22.67 -5.42
C THR A 230 7.66 21.72 -5.21
N ILE A 231 7.72 20.57 -5.89
CA ILE A 231 6.92 19.40 -5.55
C ILE A 231 7.87 18.36 -5.00
N ARG A 232 7.57 17.87 -3.80
CA ARG A 232 8.42 16.94 -3.07
C ARG A 232 7.61 15.85 -2.37
N ASN A 233 8.26 14.74 -2.09
CA ASN A 233 7.72 13.77 -1.14
C ASN A 233 7.84 14.33 0.29
N GLN A 234 6.88 14.02 1.16
CA GLN A 234 7.07 14.19 2.60
C GLN A 234 7.23 12.81 3.22
N ILE A 235 8.47 12.37 3.43
CA ILE A 235 8.76 11.15 4.17
C ILE A 235 8.79 11.51 5.65
N PHE A 236 8.13 10.71 6.50
CA PHE A 236 8.08 10.88 7.97
C PHE A 236 9.45 10.72 8.68
N GLU A 237 10.54 10.55 7.92
CA GLU A 237 11.90 10.30 8.43
C GLU A 237 12.93 11.35 7.96
N GLY A 238 12.48 12.52 7.49
CA GLY A 238 13.37 13.65 7.18
C GLY A 238 14.16 13.55 5.86
N LYS A 239 13.91 12.50 5.04
CA LYS A 239 14.39 12.46 3.65
C LYS A 239 13.39 13.18 2.75
N GLU A 240 13.84 14.24 2.10
CA GLU A 240 13.07 14.96 1.09
C GLU A 240 13.59 14.61 -0.31
N GLU A 241 12.70 14.16 -1.18
CA GLU A 241 12.99 13.98 -2.60
C GLU A 241 12.20 15.04 -3.38
N ILE A 242 12.90 15.85 -4.17
CA ILE A 242 12.31 16.92 -4.99
C ILE A 242 12.06 16.36 -6.39
N TYR A 243 10.79 16.33 -6.80
CA TYR A 243 10.37 15.84 -8.13
C TYR A 243 10.20 16.97 -9.14
N LEU A 244 9.91 18.19 -8.67
CA LEU A 244 9.89 19.40 -9.50
C LEU A 244 10.53 20.54 -8.72
N TYR A 245 11.44 21.26 -9.36
CA TYR A 245 11.97 22.53 -8.89
C TYR A 245 11.74 23.56 -10.00
N GLN A 246 10.66 24.32 -9.89
CA GLN A 246 10.26 25.32 -10.85
C GLN A 246 10.76 26.69 -10.38
N THR A 247 11.60 27.36 -11.17
CA THR A 247 12.05 28.72 -10.85
C THR A 247 11.24 29.75 -11.61
N PHE A 248 11.10 30.92 -11.00
CA PHE A 248 10.48 32.08 -11.62
C PHE A 248 11.41 33.27 -11.48
N SER A 249 11.60 33.96 -12.59
CA SER A 249 12.32 35.22 -12.66
C SER A 249 11.34 36.32 -13.04
N GLN A 250 11.61 37.55 -12.61
CA GLN A 250 10.87 38.72 -13.05
C GLN A 250 11.68 39.48 -14.10
N GLU A 251 10.99 40.12 -15.03
CA GLU A 251 11.61 41.06 -15.96
C GLU A 251 12.26 42.25 -15.21
N GLN A 252 13.51 42.59 -15.55
CA GLN A 252 14.29 43.62 -14.84
C GLN A 252 14.18 44.98 -15.53
N ASP A 253 14.06 46.06 -14.74
CA ASP A 253 14.16 47.43 -15.23
C ASP A 253 15.51 48.04 -14.79
N PRO A 254 16.43 48.30 -15.73
CA PRO A 254 17.78 48.74 -15.41
C PRO A 254 17.85 50.15 -14.80
N THR A 255 16.73 50.88 -14.75
CA THR A 255 16.67 52.28 -14.31
C THR A 255 16.34 52.47 -12.82
N ILE A 256 16.09 51.38 -12.09
CA ILE A 256 15.58 51.41 -10.71
C ILE A 256 16.62 50.76 -9.78
N GLU A 257 16.65 51.13 -8.49
CA GLU A 257 17.37 50.42 -7.42
C GLU A 257 16.35 49.95 -6.37
N ALA A 258 16.40 48.68 -5.93
CA ALA A 258 15.43 48.11 -4.99
C ALA A 258 16.11 47.53 -3.74
N SER A 259 15.41 47.57 -2.59
CA SER A 259 15.84 47.01 -1.29
C SER A 259 14.84 45.96 -0.77
N PHE A 260 15.31 44.94 -0.04
CA PHE A 260 14.49 43.79 0.38
C PHE A 260 14.14 43.76 1.89
N PRO A 261 12.91 43.36 2.25
CA PRO A 261 12.56 42.70 3.50
C PRO A 261 12.50 41.15 3.37
N LEU A 262 12.32 40.48 4.52
CA LEU A 262 12.50 39.05 4.81
C LEU A 262 11.63 38.06 4.00
N PRO A 263 12.09 36.81 3.80
CA PRO A 263 11.39 35.80 2.99
C PRO A 263 10.09 35.29 3.63
N VAL A 264 9.12 34.95 2.78
CA VAL A 264 7.85 34.30 3.19
C VAL A 264 7.75 32.94 2.49
N SER A 265 7.54 31.88 3.26
CA SER A 265 7.34 30.52 2.75
C SER A 265 5.94 30.02 3.07
N ASN A 266 5.30 29.37 2.10
CA ASN A 266 4.03 28.66 2.28
C ASN A 266 4.20 27.19 1.86
N SER A 267 3.66 26.28 2.66
CA SER A 267 3.68 24.84 2.38
C SER A 267 2.33 24.22 2.69
N GLY A 268 1.92 23.22 1.90
CA GLY A 268 0.64 22.55 2.11
C GLY A 268 0.54 21.19 1.40
N PRO A 269 -0.48 20.38 1.74
CA PRO A 269 -0.85 19.24 0.90
C PRO A 269 -1.29 19.72 -0.49
N LEU A 270 -1.02 18.92 -1.54
CA LEU A 270 -1.65 19.10 -2.84
C LEU A 270 -3.09 18.55 -2.74
N ASN A 271 -4.06 19.42 -2.47
CA ASN A 271 -5.49 19.05 -2.46
C ASN A 271 -6.01 19.01 -3.91
N ILE A 272 -5.58 18.00 -4.68
CA ILE A 272 -5.92 17.81 -6.09
C ILE A 272 -6.24 16.34 -6.37
#